data_AF-A0AAN0VSC1-F1
#
_entry.id   AF-A0AAN0VSC1-F1
#
_cell.length_a   1.000
_cell.length_b   1.000
_cell.length_c   1.000
_cell.angle_alpha   90.00
_cell.angle_beta   90.00
_cell.angle_gamma   90.00
#
_symmetry.space_group_name_H-M   'P 1'
#
loop_
_entity.id
_entity.type
_entity.pdbx_description
1 polymer ?
#
loop_
_entity_poly.entity_id
_entity_poly.type
_entity_poly.pdbx_seq_one_letter_code
_entity_poly.pdbx_strand_id
1 'polypeptide(L)'
;MYREDQLFEELSQNLPEGLCITVHTKINPLPDEGYDGFIDINMPDGQALPFVFQIRFRPRKEQLLFWEEIQNKNNFSQPGLLVCDRMTPALEEYCIKKGINFLDSAGNASITVPGLFLRVSGRKNRTFTEQPNRMSSGVMKLLFVLLSEPNTINANYRQLAVLAGISLGMVSKAFDYLESKRLYRQSKQGRRLTDPEALTAQWIREYAVELRPKLKTLILEENDGWRKLHLEPGECWGGEAAASILSDGYLHPEHIQLFTPLPLSNRKESLKLRPHPKGRFHLTSAFWGESFIPTTRGIVLLSIAELMASQDDRNIETAGLLNDRYLQLKTATLFGH
;
A
#
# COMPACT_ATOMS: atom_id res chain seq x y z
N MET A 1 -9.44 -16.72 4.92
CA MET A 1 -8.68 -17.37 6.00
C MET A 1 -7.99 -16.37 6.92
N TYR A 2 -6.68 -16.06 6.82
CA TYR A 2 -5.94 -15.30 7.86
C TYR A 2 -6.48 -13.92 8.30
N ARG A 3 -7.34 -13.26 7.51
CA ARG A 3 -7.94 -11.96 7.85
C ARG A 3 -9.31 -12.11 8.53
N GLU A 4 -10.02 -13.20 8.24
CA GLU A 4 -11.30 -13.54 8.87
C GLU A 4 -11.04 -14.11 10.26
N ASP A 5 -10.02 -14.97 10.40
CA ASP A 5 -9.62 -15.52 11.70
C ASP A 5 -9.24 -14.40 12.69
N GLN A 6 -8.48 -13.40 12.23
CA GLN A 6 -8.14 -12.23 13.03
C GLN A 6 -9.38 -11.40 13.38
N LEU A 7 -10.29 -11.19 12.43
CA LEU A 7 -11.54 -10.47 12.68
C LEU A 7 -12.36 -11.15 13.77
N PHE A 8 -12.50 -12.48 13.73
CA PHE A 8 -13.22 -13.23 14.76
C PHE A 8 -12.50 -13.22 16.12
N GLU A 9 -11.17 -13.20 16.14
CA GLU A 9 -10.40 -13.03 17.37
C GLU A 9 -10.65 -11.66 18.01
N GLU A 10 -10.60 -10.59 17.22
CA GLU A 10 -10.87 -9.22 17.67
C GLU A 10 -12.32 -9.07 18.17
N LEU A 11 -13.28 -9.64 17.45
CA LEU A 11 -14.68 -9.68 17.86
C LEU A 11 -14.85 -10.38 19.21
N SER A 12 -14.23 -11.55 19.38
CA SER A 12 -14.32 -12.32 20.62
C SER A 12 -13.73 -11.56 21.81
N GLN A 13 -12.67 -10.78 21.59
CA GLN A 13 -12.04 -9.98 22.65
C GLN A 13 -12.80 -8.70 23.01
N ASN A 14 -13.54 -8.13 22.06
CA ASN A 14 -14.19 -6.82 22.22
C ASN A 14 -15.69 -6.90 22.46
N LEU A 15 -16.29 -8.09 22.53
CA LEU A 15 -17.69 -8.25 22.93
C LEU A 15 -17.94 -7.74 24.37
N PRO A 16 -19.17 -7.31 24.69
CA PRO A 16 -19.58 -7.05 26.06
C PRO A 16 -19.31 -8.25 26.98
N GLU A 17 -18.96 -7.96 28.23
CA GLU A 17 -18.68 -8.99 29.23
C GLU A 17 -19.85 -9.99 29.35
N GLY A 18 -19.52 -11.28 29.33
CA GLY A 18 -20.49 -12.37 29.37
C GLY A 18 -21.06 -12.81 28.01
N LEU A 19 -20.80 -12.07 26.92
CA LEU A 19 -21.11 -12.52 25.56
C LEU A 19 -19.89 -13.15 24.89
N CYS A 20 -20.11 -14.30 24.26
CA CYS A 20 -19.08 -15.00 23.47
C CYS A 20 -19.63 -15.35 22.08
N ILE A 21 -18.77 -15.47 21.07
CA ILE A 21 -19.17 -15.96 19.74
C ILE A 21 -18.59 -17.34 19.46
N THR A 22 -19.34 -18.16 18.74
CA THR A 22 -18.86 -19.43 18.20
C THR A 22 -19.16 -19.47 16.71
N VAL A 23 -18.11 -19.54 15.90
CA VAL A 23 -18.24 -19.56 14.44
C VAL A 23 -18.36 -21.01 13.97
N HIS A 24 -19.47 -21.32 13.31
CA HIS A 24 -19.71 -22.62 12.70
C HIS A 24 -19.50 -22.48 11.20
N THR A 25 -18.26 -22.64 10.74
CA THR A 25 -17.97 -22.67 9.30
C THR A 25 -18.52 -23.94 8.68
N LYS A 26 -19.28 -23.82 7.58
CA LYS A 26 -19.61 -24.98 6.75
C LYS A 26 -18.54 -25.21 5.68
N ILE A 27 -18.14 -26.48 5.64
CA ILE A 27 -17.39 -27.17 4.61
C ILE A 27 -18.17 -27.04 3.29
N ASN A 28 -17.54 -26.45 2.26
CA ASN A 28 -18.07 -26.12 0.91
C ASN A 28 -19.13 -25.00 0.81
N PRO A 29 -18.75 -23.77 0.39
CA PRO A 29 -19.72 -22.77 -0.05
C PRO A 29 -20.31 -23.18 -1.40
N LEU A 30 -21.63 -23.32 -1.48
CA LEU A 30 -22.34 -23.17 -2.75
C LEU A 30 -22.36 -21.67 -3.07
N PRO A 31 -21.89 -21.22 -4.26
CA PRO A 31 -21.70 -19.80 -4.59
C PRO A 31 -22.97 -18.91 -4.60
N ASP A 32 -24.16 -19.47 -4.40
CA ASP A 32 -25.44 -18.82 -4.73
C ASP A 32 -26.31 -18.35 -3.54
N GLU A 33 -25.91 -18.57 -2.28
CA GLU A 33 -26.82 -18.30 -1.13
C GLU A 33 -26.66 -16.91 -0.48
N GLY A 34 -25.61 -16.15 -0.80
CA GLY A 34 -25.47 -14.75 -0.41
C GLY A 34 -24.97 -14.45 1.02
N TYR A 35 -24.55 -15.47 1.78
CA TYR A 35 -23.94 -15.33 3.12
C TYR A 35 -22.63 -16.14 3.23
N ASP A 36 -21.80 -15.85 4.23
CA ASP A 36 -20.44 -16.39 4.38
C ASP A 36 -20.34 -17.53 5.43
N GLY A 37 -21.34 -17.69 6.30
CA GLY A 37 -21.42 -18.81 7.23
C GLY A 37 -22.45 -18.65 8.34
N PHE A 38 -22.33 -19.48 9.39
CA PHE A 38 -23.16 -19.42 10.60
C PHE A 38 -22.32 -19.01 11.81
N ILE A 39 -22.89 -18.18 12.68
CA ILE A 39 -22.27 -17.73 13.92
C ILE A 39 -23.31 -17.74 15.04
N ASP A 40 -22.92 -18.29 16.18
CA ASP A 40 -23.73 -18.30 17.39
C ASP A 40 -23.22 -17.22 18.34
N ILE A 41 -24.13 -16.42 18.89
CA ILE A 41 -23.87 -15.52 20.02
C ILE A 41 -24.32 -16.25 21.29
N ASN A 42 -23.37 -16.61 22.13
CA ASN A 42 -23.58 -17.27 23.41
C ASN A 42 -23.80 -16.22 24.51
N MET A 43 -24.91 -16.36 25.21
CA MET A 43 -25.34 -15.53 26.33
C MET A 43 -24.77 -16.07 27.66
N PRO A 44 -24.67 -15.23 28.72
CA PRO A 44 -24.11 -15.64 30.01
C PRO A 44 -24.88 -16.77 30.71
N ASP A 45 -26.16 -16.94 30.37
CA ASP A 45 -27.04 -17.99 30.89
C ASP A 45 -26.90 -19.33 30.15
N GLY A 46 -25.98 -19.41 29.18
CA GLY A 46 -25.73 -20.59 28.36
C GLY A 46 -26.61 -20.72 27.13
N GLN A 47 -27.51 -19.76 26.86
CA GLN A 47 -28.30 -19.76 25.62
C GLN A 47 -27.42 -19.36 24.43
N ALA A 48 -27.56 -20.07 23.29
CA ALA A 48 -26.91 -19.71 22.02
C ALA A 48 -27.95 -19.21 21.03
N LEU A 49 -27.70 -18.04 20.43
CA LEU A 49 -28.55 -17.44 19.39
C LEU A 49 -27.87 -17.56 18.02
N PRO A 50 -28.46 -18.29 17.06
CA PRO A 50 -27.82 -18.53 15.76
C PRO A 50 -28.09 -17.41 14.77
N PHE A 51 -27.06 -17.06 13.98
CA PHE A 51 -27.12 -16.09 12.90
C PHE A 51 -26.50 -16.65 11.63
N VAL A 52 -27.02 -16.24 10.47
CA VAL A 52 -26.25 -16.27 9.22
C VAL A 52 -25.43 -15.00 9.14
N PHE A 53 -24.15 -15.07 8.83
CA PHE A 53 -23.32 -13.86 8.75
C PHE A 53 -22.77 -13.60 7.36
N GLN A 54 -22.50 -12.32 7.10
CA GLN A 54 -21.74 -11.87 5.95
C GLN A 54 -20.60 -10.97 6.43
N ILE A 55 -19.38 -11.28 6.00
CA ILE A 55 -18.18 -10.50 6.27
C ILE A 55 -18.03 -9.41 5.23
N ARG A 56 -18.00 -8.16 5.69
CA ARG A 56 -17.62 -7.00 4.89
C ARG A 56 -16.66 -6.16 5.70
N PHE A 57 -15.35 -6.32 5.47
CA PHE A 57 -14.32 -5.57 6.21
C PHE A 57 -14.58 -4.06 6.23
N ARG A 58 -14.98 -3.49 5.09
CA ARG A 58 -15.37 -2.08 4.96
C ARG A 58 -16.68 -1.99 4.17
N PRO A 59 -17.83 -2.07 4.84
CA PRO A 59 -19.10 -2.05 4.15
C PRO A 59 -19.28 -0.71 3.44
N ARG A 60 -19.86 -0.74 2.24
CA ARG A 60 -20.39 0.44 1.55
C ARG A 60 -21.90 0.38 1.56
N LYS A 61 -22.56 1.53 1.40
CA LYS A 61 -24.02 1.62 1.45
C LYS A 61 -24.70 0.70 0.42
N GLU A 62 -24.12 0.56 -0.78
CA GLU A 62 -24.63 -0.30 -1.84
C GLU A 62 -24.60 -1.79 -1.45
N GLN A 63 -23.59 -2.19 -0.67
CA GLN A 63 -23.47 -3.57 -0.18
C GLN A 63 -24.46 -3.86 0.95
N LEU A 64 -24.75 -2.86 1.79
CA LEU A 64 -25.78 -2.97 2.84
C LEU A 64 -27.18 -3.08 2.23
N LEU A 65 -27.46 -2.35 1.15
CA LEU A 65 -28.71 -2.47 0.39
C LEU A 65 -28.88 -3.88 -0.17
N PHE A 66 -27.82 -4.44 -0.76
CA PHE A 66 -27.85 -5.81 -1.28
C PHE A 66 -28.06 -6.85 -0.16
N TRP A 67 -27.40 -6.67 0.99
CA TRP A 67 -27.60 -7.55 2.15
C TRP A 67 -29.03 -7.47 2.72
N GLU A 68 -29.60 -6.27 2.82
CA GLU A 68 -31.01 -6.04 3.19
C GLU A 68 -31.96 -6.76 2.21
N GLU A 69 -31.70 -6.69 0.91
CA GLU A 69 -32.49 -7.41 -0.09
C GLU A 69 -32.40 -8.93 0.04
N ILE A 70 -31.20 -9.48 0.27
CA ILE A 70 -31.00 -10.92 0.46
C ILE A 70 -31.74 -11.39 1.71
N GLN A 71 -31.63 -10.67 2.83
CA GLN A 71 -32.34 -11.02 4.07
C GLN A 71 -33.86 -11.08 3.86
N ASN A 72 -34.41 -10.13 3.10
CA ASN A 72 -35.84 -10.07 2.82
C ASN A 72 -36.31 -11.10 1.78
N LYS A 73 -35.46 -11.48 0.80
CA LYS A 73 -35.81 -12.42 -0.28
C LYS A 73 -35.62 -13.88 0.12
N ASN A 74 -34.56 -14.21 0.85
CA ASN A 74 -34.15 -15.59 1.10
C ASN A 74 -34.81 -16.23 2.33
N ASN A 75 -35.68 -15.49 3.04
CA ASN A 75 -36.47 -15.98 4.18
C ASN A 75 -35.65 -16.90 5.11
N PHE A 76 -34.41 -16.49 5.41
CA PHE A 76 -33.48 -17.30 6.18
C PHE A 76 -34.15 -17.73 7.48
N SER A 77 -33.98 -19.01 7.86
CA SER A 77 -34.48 -19.50 9.15
C SER A 77 -33.83 -18.82 10.35
N GLN A 78 -32.70 -18.14 10.15
CA GLN A 78 -31.93 -17.41 11.15
C GLN A 78 -31.81 -15.93 10.77
N PRO A 79 -31.78 -15.02 11.76
CA PRO A 79 -31.49 -13.61 11.51
C PRO A 79 -30.10 -13.44 10.88
N GLY A 80 -29.97 -12.48 9.97
CA GLY A 80 -28.67 -12.19 9.37
C GLY A 80 -27.87 -11.17 10.18
N LEU A 81 -26.55 -11.34 10.22
CA LEU A 81 -25.58 -10.52 10.94
C LEU A 81 -24.46 -10.03 10.00
N LEU A 82 -24.31 -8.72 9.87
CA LEU A 82 -23.17 -8.15 9.18
C LEU A 82 -21.95 -8.10 10.12
N VAL A 83 -20.86 -8.72 9.71
CA VAL A 83 -19.60 -8.73 10.45
C VAL A 83 -18.58 -7.86 9.70
N CYS A 84 -18.01 -6.84 10.36
CA CYS A 84 -17.09 -5.91 9.71
C CYS A 84 -15.88 -5.55 10.57
N ASP A 85 -14.80 -5.11 9.92
CA ASP A 85 -13.62 -4.60 10.61
C ASP A 85 -13.86 -3.15 11.07
N ARG A 86 -14.60 -2.36 10.29
CA ARG A 86 -14.94 -1.00 10.73
C ARG A 86 -16.32 -0.57 10.27
N MET A 87 -17.16 -0.22 11.25
CA MET A 87 -18.40 0.52 10.99
C MET A 87 -18.14 2.03 11.07
N THR A 88 -18.64 2.79 10.10
CA THR A 88 -18.61 4.26 10.18
C THR A 88 -19.89 4.76 10.85
N PRO A 89 -19.89 5.92 11.54
CA PRO A 89 -21.10 6.44 12.18
C PRO A 89 -22.30 6.58 11.24
N ALA A 90 -22.06 6.98 9.99
CA ALA A 90 -23.12 7.12 8.99
C ALA A 90 -23.71 5.76 8.55
N LEU A 91 -22.88 4.71 8.47
CA LEU A 91 -23.36 3.36 8.14
C LEU A 91 -23.98 2.67 9.34
N GLU A 92 -23.48 2.93 10.55
CA GLU A 92 -24.12 2.51 11.79
C GLU A 92 -25.55 3.08 11.85
N GLU A 93 -25.72 4.39 11.71
CA GLU A 93 -27.05 5.03 11.70
C GLU A 93 -27.96 4.43 10.62
N TYR A 94 -27.39 4.15 9.44
CA TYR A 94 -28.12 3.47 8.37
C TYR A 94 -28.58 2.07 8.78
N CYS A 95 -27.69 1.22 9.32
CA CYS A 95 -28.03 -0.12 9.79
C CYS A 95 -29.10 -0.07 10.87
N ILE A 96 -28.99 0.85 11.83
CA ILE A 96 -29.97 1.05 12.90
C ILE A 96 -31.34 1.39 12.33
N LYS A 97 -31.40 2.36 11.40
CA LYS A 97 -32.64 2.79 10.76
C LYS A 97 -33.30 1.68 9.94
N LYS A 98 -32.49 0.79 9.36
CA LYS A 98 -32.95 -0.32 8.52
C LYS A 98 -33.15 -1.64 9.26
N GLY A 99 -32.87 -1.70 10.56
CA GLY A 99 -32.97 -2.94 11.32
C GLY A 99 -31.93 -4.00 10.90
N ILE A 100 -30.81 -3.59 10.31
CA ILE A 100 -29.73 -4.49 9.90
C ILE A 100 -28.89 -4.80 11.13
N ASN A 101 -28.82 -6.08 11.52
CA ASN A 101 -27.94 -6.48 12.61
C ASN A 101 -26.48 -6.39 12.16
N PHE A 102 -25.62 -5.78 12.97
CA PHE A 102 -24.19 -5.71 12.71
C PHE A 102 -23.35 -5.86 13.97
N LEU A 103 -22.11 -6.27 13.76
CA LEU A 103 -21.05 -6.34 14.75
C LEU A 103 -19.72 -5.93 14.11
N ASP A 104 -18.98 -5.00 14.72
CA ASP A 104 -17.65 -4.58 14.27
C ASP A 104 -16.52 -5.02 15.20
N SER A 105 -15.27 -5.01 14.71
CA SER A 105 -14.10 -5.46 15.48
C SER A 105 -13.80 -4.60 16.72
N ALA A 106 -14.34 -3.37 16.80
CA ALA A 106 -14.24 -2.53 18.00
C ALA A 106 -15.22 -2.96 19.11
N GLY A 107 -16.13 -3.88 18.79
CA GLY A 107 -17.25 -4.27 19.64
C GLY A 107 -18.43 -3.31 19.56
N ASN A 108 -18.50 -2.42 18.55
CA ASN A 108 -19.76 -1.73 18.26
C ASN A 108 -20.74 -2.74 17.66
N ALA A 109 -21.98 -2.68 18.12
CA ALA A 109 -22.99 -3.65 17.75
C ALA A 109 -24.37 -3.02 17.74
N SER A 110 -25.17 -3.43 16.76
CA SER A 110 -26.62 -3.25 16.74
C SER A 110 -27.22 -4.60 16.44
N ILE A 111 -27.78 -5.27 17.43
CA ILE A 111 -28.45 -6.55 17.25
C ILE A 111 -29.83 -6.46 17.90
N THR A 112 -30.86 -6.74 17.12
CA THR A 112 -32.25 -6.72 17.59
C THR A 112 -32.96 -7.93 17.04
N VAL A 113 -33.05 -8.97 17.88
CA VAL A 113 -33.71 -10.24 17.58
C VAL A 113 -34.50 -10.70 18.81
N PRO A 114 -35.48 -11.61 18.68
CA PRO A 114 -36.13 -12.19 19.85
C PRO A 114 -35.09 -12.78 20.82
N GLY A 115 -35.12 -12.34 22.08
CA GLY A 115 -34.18 -12.78 23.12
C GLY A 115 -32.88 -11.97 23.24
N LEU A 116 -32.57 -11.07 22.29
CA LEU A 116 -31.38 -10.22 22.38
C LEU A 116 -31.61 -8.82 21.80
N PHE A 117 -31.47 -7.83 22.68
CA PHE A 117 -31.32 -6.43 22.29
C PHE A 117 -29.93 -5.93 22.72
N LEU A 118 -29.07 -5.67 21.76
CA LEU A 118 -27.71 -5.17 21.99
C LEU A 118 -27.49 -3.89 21.19
N ARG A 119 -27.14 -2.82 21.90
CA ARG A 119 -26.68 -1.56 21.31
C ARG A 119 -25.39 -1.14 21.98
N VAL A 120 -24.30 -1.14 21.21
CA VAL A 120 -23.00 -0.62 21.64
C VAL A 120 -22.48 0.29 20.54
N SER A 121 -22.23 1.55 20.90
CA SER A 121 -21.83 2.58 19.97
C SER A 121 -20.69 3.41 20.56
N GLY A 122 -19.90 4.05 19.70
CA GLY A 122 -18.85 4.97 20.13
C GLY A 122 -17.57 4.31 20.64
N ARG A 123 -17.44 2.98 20.57
CA ARG A 123 -16.15 2.31 20.74
C ARG A 123 -15.30 2.62 19.52
N LYS A 124 -14.16 3.24 19.77
CA LYS A 124 -13.18 3.50 18.72
C LYS A 124 -12.33 2.25 18.62
N ASN A 125 -12.17 1.71 17.41
CA ASN A 125 -11.10 0.76 17.15
C ASN A 125 -9.82 1.30 17.77
N ARG A 126 -9.13 0.49 18.59
CA ARG A 126 -7.80 0.82 19.06
C ARG A 126 -7.00 1.15 17.83
N THR A 127 -6.69 2.44 17.68
CA THR A 127 -6.01 2.96 16.51
C THR A 127 -4.60 2.37 16.49
N PHE A 128 -4.42 1.21 15.88
CA PHE A 128 -3.45 1.21 14.80
C PHE A 128 -4.00 2.24 13.84
N THR A 129 -3.36 3.40 13.81
CA THR A 129 -3.55 4.33 12.72
C THR A 129 -3.55 3.49 11.46
N GLU A 130 -4.70 3.39 10.79
CA GLU A 130 -4.70 3.04 9.40
C GLU A 130 -3.85 4.15 8.78
N GLN A 131 -2.54 3.90 8.69
CA GLN A 131 -1.72 4.66 7.79
C GLN A 131 -2.47 4.62 6.48
N PRO A 132 -2.66 5.78 5.81
CA PRO A 132 -3.31 5.81 4.52
C PRO A 132 -2.76 4.65 3.70
N ASN A 133 -3.58 4.06 2.84
CA ASN A 133 -3.11 2.94 2.01
C ASN A 133 -1.85 3.31 1.17
N ARG A 134 -1.51 4.61 1.14
CA ARG A 134 -0.28 5.20 0.64
C ARG A 134 0.84 5.24 1.69
N MET A 135 2.00 4.82 1.24
CA MET A 135 3.27 4.94 1.92
C MET A 135 3.63 6.42 2.11
N SER A 136 4.00 6.80 3.32
CA SER A 136 4.61 8.12 3.53
C SER A 136 5.92 8.26 2.74
N SER A 137 6.34 9.49 2.44
CA SER A 137 7.61 9.73 1.74
C SER A 137 8.80 9.05 2.44
N GLY A 138 8.82 9.04 3.79
CA GLY A 138 9.87 8.34 4.54
C GLY A 138 9.87 6.83 4.34
N VAL A 139 8.68 6.21 4.27
CA VAL A 139 8.53 4.77 3.95
C VAL A 139 9.03 4.49 2.54
N MET A 140 8.63 5.31 1.56
CA MET A 140 9.03 5.14 0.17
C MET A 140 10.54 5.30 -0.03
N LYS A 141 11.18 6.25 0.65
CA LYS A 141 12.65 6.42 0.63
C LYS A 141 13.37 5.19 1.16
N LEU A 142 12.93 4.65 2.30
CA LEU A 142 13.50 3.41 2.84
C LEU A 142 13.29 2.25 1.87
N LEU A 143 12.07 2.08 1.35
CA LEU A 143 11.78 1.00 0.41
C LEU A 143 12.58 1.07 -0.88
N PHE A 144 12.87 2.27 -1.41
CA PHE A 144 13.73 2.39 -2.57
C PHE A 144 15.11 1.78 -2.31
N VAL A 145 15.71 2.04 -1.14
CA VAL A 145 16.98 1.42 -0.73
C VAL A 145 16.85 -0.10 -0.63
N LEU A 146 15.80 -0.58 0.05
CA LEU A 146 15.58 -2.03 0.25
C LEU A 146 15.28 -2.77 -1.06
N LEU A 147 14.56 -2.15 -2.01
CA LEU A 147 14.21 -2.75 -3.29
C LEU A 147 15.36 -2.64 -4.31
N SER A 148 16.23 -1.64 -4.16
CA SER A 148 17.44 -1.46 -4.95
C SER A 148 18.55 -2.44 -4.52
N GLU A 149 18.79 -2.60 -3.21
CA GLU A 149 19.74 -3.56 -2.66
C GLU A 149 19.09 -4.39 -1.54
N PRO A 150 18.49 -5.55 -1.85
CA PRO A 150 17.74 -6.37 -0.88
C PRO A 150 18.52 -6.76 0.38
N ASN A 151 19.85 -6.91 0.30
CA ASN A 151 20.66 -7.28 1.46
C ASN A 151 20.71 -6.17 2.53
N THR A 152 20.48 -4.91 2.15
CA THR A 152 20.47 -3.77 3.09
C THR A 152 19.39 -3.90 4.17
N ILE A 153 18.35 -4.71 3.96
CA ILE A 153 17.29 -4.90 4.95
C ILE A 153 17.80 -5.38 6.31
N ASN A 154 18.97 -6.03 6.34
CA ASN A 154 19.62 -6.50 7.56
C ASN A 154 20.57 -5.49 8.19
N ALA A 155 20.87 -4.37 7.54
CA ALA A 155 21.68 -3.27 8.09
C ALA A 155 20.98 -2.62 9.28
N ASN A 156 21.76 -2.18 10.28
CA ASN A 156 21.17 -1.58 11.49
C ASN A 156 20.41 -0.28 11.16
N TYR A 157 19.53 0.16 12.07
CA TYR A 157 18.65 1.30 11.79
C TYR A 157 19.40 2.60 11.51
N ARG A 158 20.60 2.80 12.08
CA ARG A 158 21.44 3.97 11.79
C ARG A 158 21.99 3.92 10.38
N GLN A 159 22.46 2.77 9.93
CA GLN A 159 22.92 2.57 8.54
C GLN A 159 21.77 2.81 7.57
N LEU A 160 20.58 2.24 7.82
CA LEU A 160 19.41 2.46 6.97
C LEU A 160 18.97 3.93 6.91
N ALA A 161 19.05 4.65 8.04
CA ALA A 161 18.77 6.08 8.09
C ALA A 161 19.70 6.87 7.15
N VAL A 162 21.00 6.55 7.18
CA VAL A 162 22.02 7.16 6.31
C VAL A 162 21.74 6.82 4.85
N LEU A 163 21.54 5.54 4.51
CA LEU A 163 21.31 5.11 3.11
C LEU A 163 20.04 5.72 2.52
N ALA A 164 18.96 5.81 3.30
CA ALA A 164 17.68 6.34 2.83
C ALA A 164 17.56 7.87 2.96
N GLY A 165 18.50 8.55 3.60
CA GLY A 165 18.43 10.00 3.82
C GLY A 165 17.22 10.41 4.68
N ILE A 166 16.95 9.65 5.74
CA ILE A 166 15.83 9.87 6.67
C ILE A 166 16.29 9.81 8.13
N SER A 167 15.45 10.27 9.06
CA SER A 167 15.78 10.20 10.49
C SER A 167 15.70 8.76 11.02
N LEU A 168 16.44 8.47 12.10
CA LEU A 168 16.40 7.17 12.77
C LEU A 168 14.97 6.79 13.22
N GLY A 169 14.23 7.77 13.75
CA GLY A 169 12.82 7.57 14.13
C GLY A 169 11.92 7.25 12.93
N MET A 170 12.22 7.79 11.75
CA MET A 170 11.50 7.46 10.52
C MET A 170 11.79 6.04 10.04
N VAL A 171 13.02 5.53 10.23
CA VAL A 171 13.34 4.11 9.96
C VAL A 171 12.45 3.20 10.82
N SER A 172 12.32 3.50 12.12
CA SER A 172 11.43 2.74 13.01
C SER A 172 9.99 2.77 12.49
N LYS A 173 9.44 3.96 12.26
CA LYS A 173 8.07 4.12 11.73
C LYS A 173 7.84 3.41 10.40
N ALA A 174 8.87 3.32 9.57
CA ALA A 174 8.78 2.62 8.30
C ALA A 174 8.73 1.10 8.48
N PHE A 175 9.52 0.52 9.39
CA PHE A 175 9.38 -0.90 9.73
C PHE A 175 8.05 -1.19 10.43
N ASP A 176 7.58 -0.33 11.33
CA ASP A 176 6.26 -0.46 11.96
C ASP A 176 5.14 -0.47 10.90
N TYR A 177 5.25 0.39 9.88
CA TYR A 177 4.33 0.37 8.73
C TYR A 177 4.40 -0.97 7.99
N LEU A 178 5.59 -1.42 7.60
CA LEU A 178 5.75 -2.67 6.85
C LEU A 178 5.25 -3.89 7.64
N GLU A 179 5.50 -3.93 8.95
CA GLU A 179 5.01 -4.96 9.84
C GLU A 179 3.47 -4.93 9.95
N SER A 180 2.88 -3.76 10.17
CA SER A 180 1.42 -3.59 10.25
C SER A 180 0.69 -4.03 8.97
N LYS A 181 1.37 -3.96 7.81
CA LYS A 181 0.87 -4.40 6.52
C LYS A 181 1.30 -5.83 6.15
N ARG A 182 2.01 -6.53 7.04
CA ARG A 182 2.61 -7.86 6.80
C ARG A 182 3.50 -7.91 5.55
N LEU A 183 4.11 -6.79 5.18
CA LEU A 183 5.04 -6.61 4.05
C LEU A 183 6.50 -6.97 4.42
N TYR A 184 6.72 -7.28 5.69
CA TYR A 184 8.01 -7.54 6.29
C TYR A 184 7.88 -8.63 7.37
N ARG A 185 8.92 -9.44 7.54
CA ARG A 185 9.06 -10.39 8.66
C ARG A 185 10.47 -10.35 9.23
N GLN A 186 10.54 -10.53 10.55
CA GLN A 186 11.77 -10.72 11.28
C GLN A 186 11.86 -12.15 11.82
N SER A 187 13.03 -12.76 11.72
CA SER A 187 13.33 -14.10 12.23
C SER A 187 14.75 -14.16 12.80
N LYS A 188 15.14 -15.32 13.35
CA LYS A 188 16.53 -15.57 13.78
C LYS A 188 17.55 -15.46 12.63
N GLN A 189 17.11 -15.65 11.39
CA GLN A 189 17.94 -15.52 10.18
C GLN A 189 18.02 -14.07 9.66
N GLY A 190 17.40 -13.13 10.38
CA GLY A 190 17.31 -11.73 9.98
C GLY A 190 15.96 -11.35 9.42
N ARG A 191 15.97 -10.24 8.68
CA ARG A 191 14.84 -9.50 8.15
C ARG A 191 14.64 -9.80 6.67
N ARG A 192 13.37 -9.89 6.24
CA ARG A 192 13.01 -10.03 4.82
C ARG A 192 11.68 -9.36 4.49
N LEU A 193 11.54 -8.89 3.26
CA LEU A 193 10.24 -8.50 2.68
C LEU A 193 9.44 -9.77 2.36
N THR A 194 8.12 -9.72 2.52
CA THR A 194 7.24 -10.90 2.32
C THR A 194 6.82 -11.09 0.87
N ASP A 195 6.56 -10.00 0.16
CA ASP A 195 6.24 -9.98 -1.28
C ASP A 195 6.97 -8.80 -1.96
N PRO A 196 8.26 -8.98 -2.30
CA PRO A 196 9.05 -7.93 -2.94
C PRO A 196 8.47 -7.46 -4.29
N GLU A 197 7.83 -8.34 -5.04
CA GLU A 197 7.25 -8.01 -6.36
C GLU A 197 6.04 -7.10 -6.22
N ALA A 198 5.08 -7.47 -5.38
CA ALA A 198 3.91 -6.63 -5.11
C ALA A 198 4.33 -5.27 -4.54
N LEU A 199 5.34 -5.26 -3.66
CA LEU A 199 5.85 -4.03 -3.06
C LEU A 199 6.58 -3.15 -4.06
N THR A 200 7.31 -3.74 -5.01
CA THR A 200 7.95 -3.01 -6.12
C THR A 200 6.89 -2.32 -6.98
N ALA A 201 5.85 -3.05 -7.38
CA ALA A 201 4.75 -2.49 -8.17
C ALA A 201 3.98 -1.40 -7.42
N GLN A 202 3.73 -1.61 -6.11
CA GLN A 202 3.10 -0.59 -5.27
C GLN A 202 3.96 0.67 -5.16
N TRP A 203 5.27 0.52 -4.98
CA TRP A 203 6.21 1.65 -4.94
C TRP A 203 6.19 2.45 -6.24
N ILE A 204 6.18 1.78 -7.40
CA ILE A 204 6.07 2.40 -8.73
C ILE A 204 4.80 3.24 -8.84
N ARG A 205 3.64 2.68 -8.46
CA ARG A 205 2.34 3.39 -8.53
C ARG A 205 2.30 4.62 -7.63
N GLU A 206 2.82 4.50 -6.41
CA GLU A 206 2.75 5.59 -5.43
C GLU A 206 3.81 6.67 -5.66
N TYR A 207 4.89 6.36 -6.39
CA TYR A 207 5.99 7.29 -6.65
C TYR A 207 5.50 8.62 -7.25
N ALA A 208 4.64 8.53 -8.27
CA ALA A 208 4.14 9.69 -9.02
C ALA A 208 3.36 10.68 -8.14
N VAL A 209 2.68 10.19 -7.10
CA VAL A 209 1.80 10.99 -6.24
C VAL A 209 2.44 11.37 -4.91
N GLU A 210 3.36 10.56 -4.38
CA GLU A 210 3.93 10.78 -3.06
C GLU A 210 5.37 11.29 -3.05
N LEU A 211 6.26 10.78 -3.91
CA LEU A 211 7.66 11.19 -3.93
C LEU A 211 7.93 12.25 -4.99
N ARG A 212 7.56 11.98 -6.24
CA ARG A 212 7.88 12.81 -7.40
C ARG A 212 7.52 14.29 -7.23
N PRO A 213 6.32 14.67 -6.73
CA PRO A 213 5.95 16.09 -6.60
C PRO A 213 6.74 16.86 -5.53
N LYS A 214 7.43 16.14 -4.63
CA LYS A 214 8.23 16.71 -3.54
C LYS A 214 9.69 16.90 -3.93
N LEU A 215 10.11 16.41 -5.09
CA LEU A 215 11.48 16.53 -5.58
C LEU A 215 11.70 17.92 -6.17
N LYS A 216 12.84 18.51 -5.85
CA LYS A 216 13.27 19.78 -6.47
C LYS A 216 13.94 19.46 -7.79
N THR A 217 13.56 20.19 -8.84
CA THR A 217 14.11 20.01 -10.19
C THR A 217 14.48 21.37 -10.77
N LEU A 218 15.69 21.48 -11.33
CA LEU A 218 16.09 22.60 -12.17
C LEU A 218 15.93 22.22 -13.64
N ILE A 219 15.30 23.10 -14.41
CA ILE A 219 15.14 22.97 -15.85
C ILE A 219 16.28 23.73 -16.54
N LEU A 220 17.12 23.01 -17.27
CA LEU A 220 18.37 23.49 -17.82
C LEU A 220 18.42 23.24 -19.34
N GLU A 221 19.20 24.07 -20.05
CA GLU A 221 19.54 23.80 -21.46
C GLU A 221 20.22 22.44 -21.57
N GLU A 222 19.80 21.66 -22.57
CA GLU A 222 20.46 20.39 -22.88
C GLU A 222 21.67 20.63 -23.80
N ASN A 223 22.64 19.75 -23.73
CA ASN A 223 23.67 19.60 -24.76
C ASN A 223 23.59 18.20 -25.38
N ASP A 224 23.95 18.07 -26.66
CA ASP A 224 23.92 16.80 -27.42
C ASP A 224 24.86 15.71 -26.85
N GLY A 225 25.64 16.04 -25.81
CA GLY A 225 26.66 15.19 -25.20
C GLY A 225 26.27 14.58 -23.86
N TRP A 226 24.99 14.59 -23.47
CA TRP A 226 24.57 14.18 -22.12
C TRP A 226 25.07 12.78 -21.70
N ARG A 227 25.12 11.82 -22.64
CA ARG A 227 25.64 10.45 -22.39
C ARG A 227 27.11 10.40 -21.97
N LYS A 228 27.88 11.45 -22.26
CA LYS A 228 29.31 11.56 -21.96
C LYS A 228 29.59 12.31 -20.65
N LEU A 229 28.55 12.81 -19.98
CA LEU A 229 28.71 13.51 -18.72
C LEU A 229 29.23 12.57 -17.64
N HIS A 230 30.21 13.04 -16.87
CA HIS A 230 30.72 12.33 -15.71
C HIS A 230 29.67 12.36 -14.60
N LEU A 231 29.25 11.19 -14.13
CA LEU A 231 28.35 11.06 -12.99
C LEU A 231 29.15 10.98 -11.69
N GLU A 232 28.79 11.82 -10.72
CA GLU A 232 29.34 11.78 -9.37
C GLU A 232 28.79 10.57 -8.60
N PRO A 233 29.47 10.10 -7.53
CA PRO A 233 28.95 9.01 -6.70
C PRO A 233 27.52 9.28 -6.20
N GLY A 234 26.64 8.30 -6.38
CA GLY A 234 25.24 8.39 -5.98
C GLY A 234 24.33 9.10 -6.99
N GLU A 235 24.87 9.63 -8.09
CA GLU A 235 24.09 10.12 -9.22
C GLU A 235 23.61 8.98 -10.12
N CYS A 236 22.44 9.15 -10.73
CA CYS A 236 21.99 8.27 -11.80
C CYS A 236 21.10 8.99 -12.80
N TRP A 237 21.13 8.51 -14.04
CA TRP A 237 20.10 8.83 -15.01
C TRP A 237 18.77 8.26 -14.52
N GLY A 238 17.69 9.00 -14.75
CA GLY A 238 16.32 8.54 -14.51
C GLY A 238 15.43 8.74 -15.74
N GLY A 239 14.16 8.35 -15.61
CA GLY A 239 13.16 8.48 -16.67
C GLY A 239 13.64 7.97 -18.03
N GLU A 240 13.43 8.79 -19.06
CA GLU A 240 13.73 8.47 -20.45
C GLU A 240 15.22 8.30 -20.73
N ALA A 241 16.08 9.09 -20.07
CA ALA A 241 17.54 8.98 -20.24
C ALA A 241 18.06 7.62 -19.75
N ALA A 242 17.59 7.16 -18.59
CA ALA A 242 17.90 5.83 -18.09
C ALA A 242 17.31 4.75 -19.00
N ALA A 243 16.06 4.92 -19.42
CA ALA A 243 15.37 3.97 -20.27
C ALA A 243 16.09 3.79 -21.61
N SER A 244 16.54 4.89 -22.23
CA SER A 244 17.32 4.89 -23.46
C SER A 244 18.63 4.11 -23.32
N ILE A 245 19.29 4.16 -22.16
CA ILE A 245 20.51 3.38 -21.90
C ILE A 245 20.18 1.91 -21.66
N LEU A 246 19.19 1.62 -20.81
CA LEU A 246 18.81 0.26 -20.40
C LEU A 246 18.14 -0.56 -21.52
N SER A 247 17.60 0.11 -22.52
CA SER A 247 16.94 -0.49 -23.69
C SER A 247 17.79 -0.43 -24.96
N ASP A 248 19.09 -0.15 -24.84
CA ASP A 248 20.02 -0.07 -25.98
C ASP A 248 19.59 0.94 -27.06
N GLY A 249 18.96 2.03 -26.65
CA GLY A 249 18.51 3.13 -27.51
C GLY A 249 17.10 2.99 -28.09
N TYR A 250 16.30 2.03 -27.61
CA TYR A 250 14.90 1.84 -28.06
C TYR A 250 14.07 3.13 -27.93
N LEU A 251 14.18 3.82 -26.79
CA LEU A 251 13.56 5.12 -26.56
C LEU A 251 14.58 6.24 -26.85
N HIS A 252 14.22 7.17 -27.72
CA HIS A 252 14.93 8.44 -27.86
C HIS A 252 14.37 9.45 -26.85
N PRO A 253 15.18 9.92 -25.88
CA PRO A 253 14.66 10.75 -24.80
C PRO A 253 14.37 12.17 -25.27
N GLU A 254 13.20 12.67 -24.93
CA GLU A 254 12.83 14.08 -25.04
C GLU A 254 13.29 14.87 -23.81
N HIS A 255 13.32 14.23 -22.64
CA HIS A 255 13.80 14.83 -21.40
C HIS A 255 14.96 14.03 -20.81
N ILE A 256 16.07 14.70 -20.58
CA ILE A 256 17.26 14.14 -19.95
C ILE A 256 17.19 14.41 -18.45
N GLN A 257 16.88 13.39 -17.65
CA GLN A 257 16.77 13.54 -16.21
C GLN A 257 17.97 12.94 -15.47
N LEU A 258 18.67 13.78 -14.71
CA LEU A 258 19.77 13.39 -13.82
C LEU A 258 19.34 13.57 -12.36
N PHE A 259 19.37 12.49 -11.58
CA PHE A 259 19.21 12.55 -10.13
C PHE A 259 20.56 12.74 -9.46
N THR A 260 20.64 13.69 -8.51
CA THR A 260 21.89 13.99 -7.80
C THR A 260 21.69 14.17 -6.30
N PRO A 261 22.54 13.56 -5.44
CA PRO A 261 22.55 13.83 -4.01
C PRO A 261 23.21 15.19 -3.69
N LEU A 262 23.91 15.79 -4.64
CA LEU A 262 24.58 17.06 -4.45
C LEU A 262 23.59 18.25 -4.46
N PRO A 263 23.92 19.36 -3.80
CA PRO A 263 23.13 20.59 -3.92
C PRO A 263 22.98 21.00 -5.39
N LEU A 264 21.74 21.22 -5.84
CA LEU A 264 21.42 21.48 -7.26
C LEU A 264 22.18 22.69 -7.83
N SER A 265 22.42 23.73 -7.03
CA SER A 265 23.22 24.89 -7.42
C SER A 265 24.64 24.50 -7.79
N ASN A 266 25.31 23.74 -6.90
CA ASN A 266 26.70 23.33 -7.05
C ASN A 266 26.83 22.38 -8.25
N ARG A 267 25.90 21.43 -8.37
CA ARG A 267 25.94 20.47 -9.47
C ARG A 267 25.69 21.14 -10.82
N LYS A 268 24.70 22.04 -10.91
CA LYS A 268 24.46 22.87 -12.11
C LYS A 268 25.72 23.64 -12.53
N GLU A 269 26.43 24.28 -11.59
CA GLU A 269 27.67 25.02 -11.86
C GLU A 269 28.77 24.10 -12.39
N SER A 270 28.97 22.93 -11.78
CA SER A 270 29.97 21.95 -12.24
C SER A 270 29.68 21.43 -13.65
N LEU A 271 28.40 21.27 -14.00
CA LEU A 271 27.95 20.86 -15.34
C LEU A 271 28.00 22.01 -16.36
N LYS A 272 28.18 23.26 -15.90
CA LYS A 272 28.18 24.48 -16.72
C LYS A 272 26.92 24.65 -17.58
N LEU A 273 25.79 24.12 -17.11
CA LEU A 273 24.50 24.24 -17.78
C LEU A 273 23.75 25.49 -17.31
N ARG A 274 22.98 26.09 -18.22
CA ARG A 274 22.22 27.32 -17.95
C ARG A 274 20.75 27.00 -17.70
N PRO A 275 20.07 27.68 -16.77
CA PRO A 275 18.63 27.56 -16.61
C PRO A 275 17.89 27.99 -17.88
N HIS A 276 16.89 27.21 -18.28
CA HIS A 276 16.05 27.52 -19.44
C HIS A 276 14.62 27.03 -19.21
N PRO A 277 13.58 27.87 -19.36
CA PRO A 277 12.20 27.49 -19.04
C PRO A 277 11.65 26.31 -19.83
N LYS A 278 12.15 26.10 -21.06
CA LYS A 278 11.82 24.96 -21.93
C LYS A 278 13.01 24.04 -22.14
N GLY A 279 13.95 24.04 -21.18
CA GLY A 279 15.12 23.19 -21.24
C GLY A 279 14.72 21.71 -21.18
N ARG A 280 15.47 20.85 -21.87
CA ARG A 280 15.21 19.40 -21.87
C ARG A 280 16.03 18.66 -20.81
N PHE A 281 16.97 19.32 -20.14
CA PHE A 281 17.76 18.72 -19.09
C PHE A 281 17.16 19.02 -17.71
N HIS A 282 16.74 17.99 -17.00
CA HIS A 282 16.13 18.04 -15.69
C HIS A 282 17.12 17.57 -14.62
N LEU A 283 17.74 18.51 -13.90
CA LEU A 283 18.58 18.20 -12.76
C LEU A 283 17.73 18.09 -11.50
N THR A 284 17.52 16.87 -11.01
CA THR A 284 16.57 16.53 -9.94
C THR A 284 17.31 16.16 -8.65
N SER A 285 16.84 16.61 -7.50
CA SER A 285 17.38 16.17 -6.22
C SER A 285 17.10 14.68 -5.99
N ALA A 286 18.13 13.92 -5.66
CA ALA A 286 17.99 12.57 -5.16
C ALA A 286 17.21 12.57 -3.84
N PHE A 287 16.44 11.52 -3.60
CA PHE A 287 15.68 11.34 -2.36
C PHE A 287 16.27 10.30 -1.42
N TRP A 288 17.29 9.56 -1.87
CA TRP A 288 18.15 8.69 -1.06
C TRP A 288 19.28 9.49 -0.40
N GLY A 289 19.99 8.86 0.53
CA GLY A 289 21.11 9.49 1.22
C GLY A 289 22.39 9.52 0.39
N GLU A 290 23.28 10.46 0.70
CA GLU A 290 24.49 10.76 -0.07
C GLU A 290 25.45 9.56 -0.23
N SER A 291 25.47 8.64 0.73
CA SER A 291 26.31 7.44 0.67
C SER A 291 25.68 6.27 -0.08
N PHE A 292 24.45 6.41 -0.57
CA PHE A 292 23.75 5.35 -1.28
C PHE A 292 23.97 5.48 -2.79
N ILE A 293 24.44 4.39 -3.39
CA ILE A 293 24.63 4.26 -4.83
C ILE A 293 23.52 3.32 -5.33
N PRO A 294 22.53 3.82 -6.11
CA PRO A 294 21.50 2.95 -6.66
C PRO A 294 22.11 1.83 -7.51
N THR A 295 21.67 0.59 -7.27
CA THR A 295 22.05 -0.55 -8.11
C THR A 295 21.37 -0.44 -9.48
N THR A 296 21.75 -1.28 -10.44
CA THR A 296 21.02 -1.40 -11.72
C THR A 296 19.52 -1.65 -11.49
N ARG A 297 19.17 -2.49 -10.50
CA ARG A 297 17.77 -2.74 -10.14
C ARG A 297 17.07 -1.47 -9.63
N GLY A 298 17.75 -0.68 -8.80
CA GLY A 298 17.22 0.61 -8.32
C GLY A 298 17.03 1.63 -9.44
N ILE A 299 17.98 1.71 -10.39
CA ILE A 299 17.88 2.60 -11.57
C ILE A 299 16.71 2.19 -12.45
N VAL A 300 16.54 0.89 -12.72
CA VAL A 300 15.40 0.35 -13.48
C VAL A 300 14.08 0.69 -12.77
N LEU A 301 13.99 0.44 -11.46
CA LEU A 301 12.81 0.75 -10.65
C LEU A 301 12.41 2.23 -10.76
N LEU A 302 13.38 3.13 -10.59
CA LEU A 302 13.14 4.57 -10.70
C LEU A 302 12.77 4.99 -12.13
N SER A 303 13.44 4.42 -13.13
CA SER A 303 13.16 4.69 -14.55
C SER A 303 11.74 4.30 -14.91
N ILE A 304 11.30 3.08 -14.56
CA ILE A 304 9.91 2.63 -14.78
C ILE A 304 8.92 3.57 -14.08
N ALA A 305 9.19 3.97 -12.83
CA ALA A 305 8.32 4.86 -12.09
C ALA A 305 8.18 6.26 -12.73
N GLU A 306 9.27 6.84 -13.24
CA GLU A 306 9.24 8.11 -13.99
C GLU A 306 8.50 7.96 -15.33
N LEU A 307 8.77 6.90 -16.09
CA LEU A 307 8.11 6.64 -17.37
C LEU A 307 6.59 6.49 -17.19
N MET A 308 6.16 5.70 -16.21
CA MET A 308 4.73 5.52 -15.91
C MET A 308 4.07 6.81 -15.41
N ALA A 309 4.81 7.69 -14.73
CA ALA A 309 4.31 8.98 -14.29
C ALA A 309 4.07 9.98 -15.43
N SER A 310 4.70 9.78 -16.60
CA SER A 310 4.60 10.70 -17.74
C SER A 310 3.26 10.63 -18.48
N GLN A 311 2.56 9.49 -18.41
CA GLN A 311 1.34 9.21 -19.19
C GLN A 311 1.53 9.28 -20.73
N ASP A 312 2.77 9.20 -21.22
CA ASP A 312 3.09 9.07 -22.65
C ASP A 312 3.13 7.58 -23.05
N ASP A 313 2.47 7.22 -24.14
CA ASP A 313 2.34 5.84 -24.60
C ASP A 313 3.69 5.17 -24.90
N ARG A 314 4.67 5.90 -25.47
CA ARG A 314 6.03 5.38 -25.75
C ARG A 314 6.78 5.10 -24.46
N ASN A 315 6.59 5.96 -23.46
CA ASN A 315 7.16 5.78 -22.14
C ASN A 315 6.54 4.59 -21.42
N ILE A 316 5.22 4.40 -21.51
CA ILE A 316 4.52 3.24 -20.93
C ILE A 316 4.97 1.93 -21.61
N GLU A 317 5.08 1.91 -22.94
CA GLU A 317 5.60 0.77 -23.69
C GLU A 317 7.04 0.43 -23.27
N THR A 318 7.92 1.44 -23.21
CA THR A 318 9.31 1.26 -22.79
C THR A 318 9.40 0.77 -21.34
N ALA A 319 8.52 1.24 -20.44
CA ALA A 319 8.44 0.75 -19.07
C ALA A 319 8.09 -0.74 -19.00
N GLY A 320 7.20 -1.21 -19.88
CA GLY A 320 6.92 -2.64 -20.06
C GLY A 320 8.15 -3.43 -20.48
N LEU A 321 8.89 -2.94 -21.49
CA LEU A 321 10.12 -3.57 -21.95
C LEU A 321 11.20 -3.66 -20.86
N LEU A 322 11.38 -2.59 -20.08
CA LEU A 322 12.31 -2.59 -18.95
C LEU A 322 11.86 -3.54 -17.85
N ASN A 323 10.56 -3.61 -17.56
CA ASN A 323 10.03 -4.56 -16.60
C ASN A 323 10.36 -5.99 -17.02
N ASP A 324 10.03 -6.38 -18.26
CA ASP A 324 10.24 -7.74 -18.75
C ASP A 324 11.72 -8.14 -18.73
N ARG A 325 12.61 -7.19 -19.03
CA ARG A 325 14.06 -7.43 -19.05
C ARG A 325 14.67 -7.55 -17.65
N TYR A 326 14.22 -6.75 -16.68
CA TYR A 326 14.96 -6.56 -15.42
C TYR A 326 14.18 -6.86 -14.13
N LEU A 327 12.87 -6.60 -14.08
CA LEU A 327 12.09 -6.75 -12.84
C LEU A 327 11.13 -7.95 -12.86
N GLN A 328 10.65 -8.34 -14.04
CA GLN A 328 9.74 -9.46 -14.30
C GLN A 328 8.47 -9.42 -13.44
N LEU A 329 7.97 -8.21 -13.13
CA LEU A 329 6.70 -8.06 -12.43
C LEU A 329 5.56 -8.49 -13.35
N LYS A 330 4.55 -9.16 -12.81
CA LYS A 330 3.36 -9.51 -13.59
C LYS A 330 2.70 -8.24 -14.15
N THR A 331 2.35 -8.25 -15.43
CA THR A 331 1.73 -7.12 -16.15
C THR A 331 0.49 -6.60 -15.43
N ALA A 332 -0.38 -7.48 -14.93
CA ALA A 332 -1.55 -7.09 -14.15
C ALA A 332 -1.21 -6.37 -12.83
N THR A 333 -0.06 -6.68 -12.24
CA THR A 333 0.41 -6.02 -11.01
C THR A 333 1.01 -4.65 -11.32
N LEU A 334 1.63 -4.45 -12.49
CA LEU A 334 2.27 -3.19 -12.86
C LEU A 334 1.27 -2.19 -13.48
N PHE A 335 0.42 -2.65 -14.39
CA PHE A 335 -0.53 -1.83 -15.16
C PHE A 335 -2.00 -1.95 -14.70
N GLY A 336 -2.27 -2.72 -13.63
CA GLY A 336 -3.60 -2.82 -13.05
C GLY A 336 -3.99 -1.54 -12.29
N HIS A 337 -5.19 -1.03 -12.59
CA HIS A 337 -5.79 0.15 -11.96
C HIS A 337 -6.42 -0.14 -10.59
#